data_AF-A0A8E2JG85-F1
#
_entry.id   AF-A0A8E2JG85-F1
#
_cell.length_a   1.000
_cell.length_b   1.000
_cell.length_c   1.000
_cell.angle_alpha   90.00
_cell.angle_beta   90.00
_cell.angle_gamma   90.00
#
_symmetry.space_group_name_H-M   'P 1'
#
loop_
_entity.id
_entity.type
_entity.pdbx_description
1 polymer ?
#
loop_
_entity_poly.entity_id
_entity_poly.type
_entity_poly.pdbx_seq_one_letter_code
_entity_poly.pdbx_strand_id
1 'polypeptide(L)' 'NAPIIHLIRAYWTSFIPTYSPNTYSLVGTPEWDTWRTNSERAMLFIQTNKTYMNIVDVQKARCTYIDWIGLG' A
#
# COMPACT_ATOMS: atom_id res chain seq x y z
N ASN A 1 2.51 -0.61 -19.22
CA ASN A 1 1.47 -0.10 -18.28
C ASN A 1 0.25 -1.00 -18.14
N ALA A 2 -0.08 -1.89 -19.08
CA ALA A 2 -1.28 -2.75 -18.95
C ALA A 2 -1.32 -3.67 -17.70
N PRO A 3 -0.23 -4.30 -17.24
CA PRO A 3 -0.29 -5.25 -16.12
C PRO A 3 -0.70 -4.63 -14.78
N ILE A 4 -0.29 -3.39 -14.49
CA ILE A 4 -0.60 -2.74 -13.21
C ILE A 4 -2.08 -2.35 -13.10
N ILE A 5 -2.76 -2.10 -14.22
CA ILE A 5 -4.18 -1.71 -14.23
C ILE A 5 -5.03 -2.87 -13.68
N HIS A 6 -4.74 -4.10 -14.10
CA HIS A 6 -5.48 -5.28 -13.64
C HIS A 6 -5.24 -5.55 -12.15
N LEU A 7 -3.99 -5.39 -11.69
CA LEU A 7 -3.62 -5.54 -10.28
C LEU A 7 -4.36 -4.53 -9.39
N ILE A 8 -4.33 -3.24 -9.74
CA ILE A 8 -4.98 -2.20 -8.93
C ILE A 8 -6.50 -2.35 -8.96
N ARG A 9 -7.07 -2.68 -10.12
CA ARG A 9 -8.50 -2.97 -10.23
C ARG A 9 -8.90 -4.11 -9.29
N ALA A 10 -8.15 -5.21 -9.27
CA ALA A 10 -8.45 -6.37 -8.45
C ALA A 10 -8.50 -6.04 -6.94
N TYR A 11 -7.51 -5.30 -6.43
CA TYR A 11 -7.53 -4.86 -5.03
C TYR A 11 -8.76 -4.01 -4.71
N TRP A 12 -9.13 -3.05 -5.58
CA TRP A 12 -10.31 -2.22 -5.36
C TRP A 12 -11.62 -3.00 -5.46
N THR A 13 -11.76 -3.88 -6.45
CA THR A 13 -12.95 -4.73 -6.60
C THR A 13 -13.08 -5.75 -5.46
N SER A 14 -11.97 -6.11 -4.81
CA SER A 14 -12.00 -6.90 -3.58
C SER A 14 -12.42 -6.06 -2.38
N PHE A 15 -11.79 -4.91 -2.19
CA PHE A 15 -11.97 -4.09 -1.00
C PHE A 15 -13.40 -3.55 -0.84
N ILE A 16 -14.02 -3.07 -1.93
CA ILE A 16 -15.35 -2.45 -1.89
C ILE A 16 -16.40 -3.36 -1.22
N PRO A 17 -16.56 -4.65 -1.61
CA PRO A 17 -17.54 -5.53 -0.98
C PRO A 17 -17.06 -6.24 0.29
N THR A 18 -15.75 -6.50 0.47
CA THR A 18 -15.27 -7.37 1.57
C THR A 18 -14.53 -6.65 2.67
N TYR A 19 -14.26 -5.34 2.51
CA TYR A 19 -13.36 -4.56 3.37
C TYR A 19 -11.93 -5.11 3.43
N SER A 20 -11.57 -6.01 2.50
CA SER A 20 -10.23 -6.58 2.39
C SER A 20 -9.76 -6.52 0.93
N PRO A 21 -8.58 -5.94 0.66
CA PRO A 21 -8.03 -5.94 -0.69
C PRO A 21 -7.62 -7.34 -1.16
N ASN A 22 -7.42 -8.29 -0.24
CA ASN A 22 -6.80 -9.57 -0.53
C ASN A 22 -7.81 -10.68 -0.93
N THR A 23 -9.09 -10.55 -0.56
CA THR A 23 -10.12 -11.60 -0.76
C THR A 23 -10.28 -12.05 -2.22
N TYR A 24 -10.26 -11.10 -3.16
CA TYR A 24 -10.37 -11.35 -4.61
C TYR A 24 -9.16 -10.79 -5.36
N SER A 25 -7.98 -10.80 -4.73
CA SER A 25 -6.73 -10.38 -5.35
C SER A 25 -6.29 -11.35 -6.47
N LEU A 26 -5.44 -10.87 -7.39
CA LEU A 26 -4.94 -11.72 -8.48
C LEU A 26 -3.85 -12.67 -7.95
N VAL A 27 -3.87 -13.91 -8.44
CA VAL A 27 -2.83 -14.90 -8.11
C VAL A 27 -1.44 -14.36 -8.47
N GLY A 28 -0.50 -14.46 -7.54
CA GLY A 28 0.87 -13.99 -7.71
C GLY A 28 1.07 -12.50 -7.41
N THR A 29 0.02 -11.79 -6.97
CA THR A 29 0.17 -10.44 -6.41
C THR A 29 0.56 -10.51 -4.93
N PRO A 30 1.36 -9.55 -4.42
CA PRO A 30 1.72 -9.53 -3.00
C PRO A 30 0.48 -9.33 -2.12
N GLU A 31 0.54 -9.83 -0.90
CA GLU A 31 -0.49 -9.51 0.09
C GLU A 31 -0.40 -8.03 0.48
N TRP A 32 -1.53 -7.34 0.51
CA TRP A 32 -1.61 -5.98 1.03
C TRP A 32 -1.94 -6.04 2.51
N ASP A 33 -0.89 -5.96 3.33
CA ASP A 33 -1.01 -5.94 4.78
C ASP A 33 -1.64 -4.65 5.32
N THR A 34 -2.27 -4.77 6.49
CA THR A 34 -2.81 -3.63 7.21
C THR A 34 -1.72 -2.74 7.77
N TRP A 35 -2.01 -1.44 7.82
CA TRP A 35 -1.15 -0.48 8.50
C TRP A 35 -1.15 -0.75 10.00
N ARG A 36 0.03 -1.04 10.57
CA ARG A 36 0.22 -1.33 11.99
C ARG A 36 1.10 -0.26 12.63
N THR A 37 0.65 0.29 13.76
CA THR A 37 1.38 1.33 14.51
C THR A 37 2.51 0.78 15.37
N ASN A 38 2.46 -0.52 15.70
CA ASN A 38 3.33 -1.17 16.69
C ASN A 38 4.43 -2.04 16.05
N SER A 39 4.51 -2.07 14.71
CA SER A 39 5.53 -2.77 13.93
C SER A 39 6.20 -1.81 12.95
N GLU A 40 7.16 -2.28 12.17
CA GLU A 40 7.63 -1.56 10.99
C GLU A 40 6.43 -1.17 10.13
N ARG A 41 6.26 0.15 9.94
CA ARG A 41 5.16 0.71 9.16
C ARG A 41 5.45 0.38 7.70
N ALA A 42 4.68 -0.55 7.15
CA ALA A 42 4.79 -0.97 5.77
C ALA A 42 3.62 -0.45 4.95
N MET A 43 3.90 0.01 3.73
CA MET A 43 2.92 0.46 2.75
C MET A 43 3.09 -0.37 1.49
N LEU A 44 1.99 -0.76 0.84
CA LEU A 44 2.06 -1.37 -0.48
C LEU A 44 2.62 -0.35 -1.48
N PHE A 45 3.82 -0.61 -1.97
CA PHE A 45 4.43 0.12 -3.07
C PHE A 45 3.94 -0.44 -4.39
N ILE A 46 3.39 0.42 -5.25
CA ILE A 46 2.73 0.03 -6.50
C ILE A 46 3.61 0.44 -7.68
N GLN A 47 4.22 -0.54 -8.34
CA GLN A 47 5.01 -0.33 -9.56
C GLN A 47 4.88 -1.54 -10.49
N THR A 48 4.81 -1.29 -11.79
CA THR A 48 4.63 -2.37 -12.78
C THR A 48 5.77 -3.39 -12.62
N ASN A 49 5.44 -4.65 -12.42
CA ASN A 49 6.36 -5.77 -12.17
C ASN A 49 7.22 -5.67 -10.89
N LYS A 50 6.95 -4.68 -10.01
CA LYS A 50 7.71 -4.42 -8.78
C LYS A 50 6.79 -3.92 -7.67
N THR A 51 5.61 -4.53 -7.52
CA THR A 51 4.72 -4.25 -6.39
C THR A 51 5.21 -5.05 -5.18
N TYR A 52 5.36 -4.41 -4.02
CA TYR A 52 5.80 -5.06 -2.77
C TYR A 52 5.43 -4.23 -1.53
N MET A 53 5.49 -4.82 -0.33
CA MET A 53 5.34 -4.09 0.93
C MET A 53 6.64 -3.34 1.27
N ASN A 54 6.60 -2.01 1.23
CA ASN A 54 7.75 -1.14 1.46
C ASN A 54 7.73 -0.53 2.87
N ILE A 55 8.86 -0.54 3.56
CA ILE A 55 9.05 0.10 4.86
C ILE A 55 9.13 1.63 4.68
N VAL A 56 8.39 2.38 5.51
CA VAL A 56 8.09 3.82 5.30
C VAL A 56 9.03 4.75 6.11
N ASP A 57 10.20 4.29 6.54
CA ASP A 57 11.06 5.03 7.49
C ASP A 57 11.50 6.42 7.01
N VAL A 58 11.91 6.54 5.74
CA VAL A 58 12.37 7.82 5.17
C VAL A 58 11.22 8.81 5.01
N GLN A 59 10.04 8.34 4.59
CA GLN A 59 8.85 9.16 4.43
C GLN A 59 8.33 9.63 5.79
N LYS A 60 8.41 8.80 6.82
CA LYS A 60 8.01 9.15 8.20
C LYS A 60 8.78 10.38 8.70
N ALA A 61 10.09 10.44 8.49
CA ALA A 61 10.91 11.59 8.90
C ALA A 61 10.49 12.89 8.21
N ARG A 62 10.08 12.81 6.93
CA ARG A 62 9.56 13.97 6.20
C ARG A 62 8.19 14.42 6.72
N CYS A 63 7.29 13.48 7.00
CA CYS A 63 5.99 13.80 7.59
C CYS A 63 6.13 14.48 8.95
N THR A 64 7.02 13.97 9.83
CA THR A 64 7.27 14.61 11.13
C THR A 64 7.83 16.03 11.00
N TYR A 65 8.66 16.27 9.98
CA TYR A 65 9.19 17.60 9.72
C TYR A 65 8.10 18.57 9.24
N ILE A 66 7.23 18.14 8.32
CA ILE A 66 6.12 18.95 7.79
C ILE A 66 5.10 19.30 8.91
N ASP A 67 4.78 18.32 9.75
CA ASP A 67 3.92 18.51 10.93
C ASP A 67 4.54 19.52 11.91
N TRP A 68 5.84 19.38 12.19
CA TRP A 68 6.58 20.29 13.07
C TRP A 68 6.59 21.75 12.58
N ILE A 69 6.70 22.00 11.27
CA ILE A 69 6.66 23.36 10.71
C ILE A 69 5.24 23.90 10.51
N GLY A 70 4.19 23.17 10.92
CA GLY A 70 2.80 23.62 10.85
C GLY A 70 2.20 23.61 9.43
N LEU A 71 2.69 22.75 8.54
CA LEU A 71 2.14 22.54 7.20
C LEU A 71 1.38 21.20 7.07
N GLY A 72 1.13 20.52 8.19
CA GLY A 72 0.47 19.21 8.28
C GLY A 72 -1.04 19.28 8.40
#